data_AF-A0A1X7SJ08-F1
#
_entry.id   AF-A0A1X7SJ08-F1
#
_cell.length_a   1.000
_cell.length_b   1.000
_cell.length_c   1.000
_cell.angle_alpha   90.00
_cell.angle_beta   90.00
_cell.angle_gamma   90.00
#
_symmetry.space_group_name_H-M   'P 1'
#
loop_
_entity.id
_entity.type
_entity.pdbx_description
1 polymer ?
#
loop_
_entity_poly.entity_id
_entity_poly.type
_entity_poly.pdbx_seq_one_letter_code
_entity_poly.pdbx_strand_id
1 'polypeptide(L)'
;MEIPYVKAISSQWAVMVLLWDILMYCQVVFLRHYTLSSINSSNHSGWPGIDVLYCLIFLSFPFFGLLADVWVGRYRIISFGLLLCFFSWLMSGIGLILKYVVDEEYAFLSIFLVGYVLQTIGYTSFKANIIQYNIDQLVGASAYELSALIYWHSAGVPISFALYLLGRCLIPEDYFLCATFIVAGISVSSVLVSHSLFKHRLENITLLKNPIKLIVRVLCYARKHKYPENRSALTYWEEEAPSRLDLGKEKYGGPFTEEEVEDVKTIFRMLPLFISIVVYSLTDE
;
A
#
# COMPACT_ATOMS: atom_id res chain seq x y z
N MET A 1 -17.51 1.11 31.63
CA MET A 1 -16.70 1.57 30.49
C MET A 1 -15.55 0.59 30.37
N GLU A 2 -15.79 -0.53 29.68
CA GLU A 2 -14.76 -1.53 29.46
C GLU A 2 -13.74 -0.93 28.50
N ILE A 3 -12.49 -0.78 28.97
CA ILE A 3 -11.37 -0.51 28.08
C ILE A 3 -11.36 -1.69 27.11
N PRO A 4 -11.51 -1.49 25.79
CA PRO A 4 -11.45 -2.59 24.86
C PRO A 4 -10.05 -3.17 25.00
N TYR A 5 -9.95 -4.33 25.64
CA TYR A 5 -8.72 -5.11 25.67
C TYR A 5 -8.27 -5.21 24.22
N VAL A 6 -7.06 -4.71 23.92
CA VAL A 6 -6.43 -4.89 22.60
C VAL A 6 -6.32 -6.39 22.40
N LYS A 7 -7.32 -6.97 21.74
CA LYS A 7 -7.40 -8.40 21.55
C LYS A 7 -6.25 -8.77 20.62
N ALA A 8 -5.43 -9.71 21.05
CA ALA A 8 -4.33 -10.21 20.25
C ALA A 8 -4.89 -10.78 18.94
N ILE A 9 -4.21 -10.47 17.83
CA ILE A 9 -4.51 -11.07 16.52
C ILE A 9 -4.32 -12.57 16.66
N SER A 10 -5.35 -13.36 16.36
CA SER A 10 -5.36 -14.80 16.66
C SER A 10 -4.48 -15.60 15.69
N SER A 11 -4.36 -15.15 14.44
CA SER A 11 -3.56 -15.81 13.41
C SER A 11 -2.09 -15.39 13.47
N GLN A 12 -1.21 -16.35 13.70
CA GLN A 12 0.24 -16.15 13.64
C GLN A 12 0.71 -15.69 12.26
N TRP A 13 0.01 -16.11 11.20
CA TRP A 13 0.30 -15.72 9.83
C TRP A 13 -0.05 -14.25 9.58
N ALA A 14 -1.18 -13.78 10.13
CA ALA A 14 -1.55 -12.37 10.05
C ALA A 14 -0.57 -11.46 10.81
N VAL A 15 -0.07 -11.91 11.96
CA VAL A 15 1.00 -11.22 12.70
C VAL A 15 2.30 -11.16 11.90
N MET A 16 2.66 -12.22 11.19
CA MET A 16 3.85 -12.23 10.33
C MET A 16 3.70 -11.25 9.16
N VAL A 17 2.55 -11.21 8.48
CA VAL A 17 2.29 -10.27 7.39
C VAL A 17 2.25 -8.82 7.91
N LEU A 18 1.74 -8.58 9.11
CA LEU A 18 1.82 -7.28 9.78
C LEU A 18 3.28 -6.88 10.05
N LEU A 19 4.10 -7.82 10.53
CA LEU A 19 5.54 -7.58 10.72
C LEU A 19 6.24 -7.24 9.39
N TRP A 20 5.83 -7.86 8.28
CA TRP A 20 6.36 -7.50 6.96
C TRP A 20 6.06 -6.05 6.60
N ASP A 21 4.86 -5.56 6.89
CA ASP A 21 4.51 -4.16 6.61
C ASP A 21 5.39 -3.18 7.42
N ILE A 22 5.62 -3.47 8.70
CA ILE A 22 6.50 -2.68 9.57
C ILE A 22 7.94 -2.71 9.04
N LEU A 23 8.47 -3.89 8.72
CA LEU A 23 9.84 -4.04 8.19
C LEU A 23 10.01 -3.35 6.84
N MET A 24 9.03 -3.44 5.94
CA MET A 24 9.08 -2.74 4.66
C MET A 24 9.00 -1.22 4.83
N TYR A 25 8.22 -0.73 5.79
CA TYR A 25 8.21 0.69 6.10
C TYR A 25 9.55 1.17 6.68
N CYS A 26 10.14 0.42 7.61
CA CYS A 26 11.50 0.65 8.09
C CYS A 26 12.47 0.71 6.90
N GLN A 27 12.45 -0.28 6.00
CA GLN A 27 13.32 -0.31 4.83
C GLN A 27 13.24 0.97 4.00
N VAL A 28 12.03 1.45 3.70
CA VAL A 28 11.84 2.68 2.91
C VAL A 28 12.37 3.91 3.65
N VAL A 29 12.07 4.07 4.95
CA VAL A 29 12.52 5.23 5.72
C VAL A 29 14.04 5.28 5.81
N PHE A 30 14.68 4.16 6.16
CA PHE A 30 16.12 4.08 6.28
C PHE A 30 16.82 4.24 4.93
N LEU A 31 16.30 3.61 3.86
CA LEU A 31 16.85 3.77 2.52
C LEU A 31 16.68 5.21 2.00
N ARG A 32 15.53 5.86 2.25
CA ARG A 32 15.29 7.26 1.85
C ARG A 32 16.28 8.21 2.51
N HIS A 33 16.51 8.09 3.82
CA HIS A 33 17.50 8.91 4.52
C HIS A 33 18.89 8.73 3.89
N TYR A 34 19.30 7.48 3.76
CA TYR A 34 20.57 7.11 3.16
C TYR A 34 20.74 7.71 1.75
N THR A 35 19.69 7.62 0.93
CA THR A 35 19.64 8.17 -0.42
C THR A 35 19.80 9.69 -0.43
N LEU A 36 19.00 10.41 0.36
CA LEU A 36 19.06 11.87 0.42
C LEU A 36 20.42 12.37 0.88
N SER A 37 20.99 11.75 1.92
CA SER A 37 22.33 12.06 2.43
C SER A 37 23.43 11.79 1.38
N SER A 38 23.27 10.74 0.57
CA SER A 38 24.21 10.39 -0.51
C SER A 38 24.16 11.37 -1.69
N ILE A 39 23.00 11.98 -1.95
CA ILE A 39 22.83 12.98 -3.02
C ILE A 39 23.24 14.37 -2.54
N ASN A 40 22.90 14.75 -1.31
CA ASN A 40 23.29 16.06 -0.75
C ASN A 40 24.81 16.22 -0.63
N SER A 41 25.54 15.10 -0.57
CA SER A 41 27.00 15.07 -0.62
C SER A 41 27.58 15.06 -2.04
N SER A 42 26.76 15.17 -3.09
CA SER A 42 27.22 15.41 -4.46
C SER A 42 27.05 16.88 -4.84
N ASN A 43 27.72 17.33 -5.90
CA ASN A 43 27.72 18.74 -6.31
C ASN A 43 26.38 19.20 -6.93
N HIS A 44 25.44 18.27 -7.10
CA HIS A 44 24.10 18.54 -7.60
C HIS A 44 23.13 18.81 -6.44
N SER A 45 23.24 20.01 -5.87
CA SER A 45 22.31 20.49 -4.84
C SER A 45 20.90 20.61 -5.42
N GLY A 46 19.97 19.82 -4.87
CA GLY A 46 18.52 19.96 -5.10
C GLY A 46 18.07 19.54 -6.50
N TRP A 47 18.01 18.23 -6.76
CA TRP A 47 17.36 17.72 -7.97
C TRP A 47 15.83 17.69 -7.75
N PRO A 48 15.05 18.64 -8.32
CA PRO A 48 13.58 18.69 -8.13
C PRO A 48 12.86 17.45 -8.69
N GLY A 49 13.56 16.59 -9.43
CA GLY A 49 13.04 15.33 -9.92
C GLY A 49 12.70 14.33 -8.79
N ILE A 50 13.35 14.41 -7.63
CA ILE A 50 13.08 13.50 -6.51
C ILE A 50 11.69 13.79 -5.90
N ASP A 51 11.36 15.06 -5.71
CA ASP A 51 10.08 15.52 -5.16
C ASP A 51 8.94 15.19 -6.13
N VAL A 52 9.13 15.43 -7.44
CA VAL A 52 8.17 15.04 -8.48
C VAL A 52 7.97 13.51 -8.52
N LEU A 53 9.04 12.72 -8.40
CA LEU A 53 8.92 11.26 -8.35
C LEU A 53 8.18 10.80 -7.09
N TYR A 54 8.38 11.48 -5.95
CA TYR A 54 7.67 11.21 -4.71
C TYR A 54 6.16 11.46 -4.83
N CYS A 55 5.77 12.53 -5.51
CA CYS A 55 4.38 12.84 -5.83
C CYS A 55 3.72 11.75 -6.71
N LEU A 56 4.45 11.22 -7.70
CA LEU A 56 3.96 10.13 -8.55
C LEU A 56 3.70 8.83 -7.78
N ILE A 57 4.37 8.62 -6.64
CA ILE A 57 4.13 7.47 -5.76
C ILE A 57 2.67 7.43 -5.32
N PHE A 58 2.13 8.54 -4.82
CA PHE A 58 0.76 8.62 -4.29
C PHE A 58 -0.30 8.30 -5.36
N LEU A 59 -0.08 8.76 -6.59
CA LEU A 59 -0.98 8.48 -7.72
C LEU A 59 -0.92 7.02 -8.18
N SER A 60 0.19 6.32 -7.93
CA SER A 60 0.38 4.93 -8.37
C SER A 60 -0.28 3.90 -7.46
N PHE A 61 -0.62 4.22 -6.20
CA PHE A 61 -1.24 3.26 -5.27
C PHE A 61 -2.54 2.64 -5.80
N PRO A 62 -3.53 3.41 -6.29
CA PRO A 62 -4.75 2.83 -6.85
C PRO A 62 -4.48 1.96 -8.07
N PHE A 63 -3.49 2.34 -8.89
CA PHE A 63 -3.09 1.58 -10.07
C PHE A 63 -2.55 0.19 -9.69
N PHE A 64 -1.63 0.11 -8.72
CA PHE A 64 -1.06 -1.18 -8.29
C PHE A 64 -2.04 -2.05 -7.50
N GLY A 65 -2.97 -1.46 -6.75
CA GLY A 65 -4.08 -2.21 -6.15
C GLY A 65 -4.99 -2.82 -7.22
N LEU A 66 -5.39 -2.02 -8.20
CA LEU A 66 -6.24 -2.47 -9.30
C LEU A 66 -5.56 -3.52 -10.19
N LEU A 67 -4.28 -3.36 -10.48
CA LEU A 67 -3.48 -4.31 -11.24
C LEU A 67 -3.48 -5.70 -10.57
N ALA A 68 -3.42 -5.72 -9.24
CA ALA A 68 -3.49 -6.93 -8.45
C ALA A 68 -4.87 -7.59 -8.55
N ASP A 69 -5.94 -6.81 -8.40
CA ASP A 69 -7.31 -7.33 -8.39
C ASP A 69 -7.79 -7.78 -9.78
N VAL A 70 -7.27 -7.21 -10.88
CA VAL A 70 -7.75 -7.52 -12.24
C VAL A 70 -6.89 -8.57 -12.96
N TRP A 71 -5.55 -8.50 -12.86
CA TRP A 71 -4.67 -9.30 -13.74
C TRP A 71 -3.73 -10.24 -13.00
N VAL A 72 -3.07 -9.78 -11.93
CA VAL A 72 -1.89 -10.46 -11.38
C VAL A 72 -2.20 -11.32 -10.15
N GLY A 73 -3.11 -10.85 -9.29
CA GLY A 73 -3.36 -11.40 -7.97
C GLY A 73 -2.46 -10.78 -6.88
N ARG A 74 -3.03 -10.56 -5.70
CA ARG A 74 -2.38 -9.89 -4.54
C ARG A 74 -1.08 -10.55 -4.10
N TYR A 75 -1.06 -11.87 -3.95
CA TYR A 75 0.15 -12.61 -3.55
C TYR A 75 1.32 -12.39 -4.52
N ARG A 76 1.04 -12.45 -5.83
CA ARG A 76 2.07 -12.31 -6.87
C ARG A 76 2.60 -10.89 -6.98
N ILE A 77 1.73 -9.87 -6.87
CA ILE A 77 2.17 -8.47 -6.91
C ILE A 77 3.00 -8.09 -5.68
N ILE A 78 2.66 -8.63 -4.49
CA ILE A 78 3.44 -8.46 -3.26
C ILE A 78 4.83 -9.08 -3.44
N SER A 79 4.89 -10.34 -3.91
CA SER A 79 6.15 -11.03 -4.20
C SER A 79 7.03 -10.24 -5.17
N PHE A 80 6.44 -9.75 -6.26
CA PHE A 80 7.11 -8.92 -7.25
C PHE A 80 7.63 -7.61 -6.64
N GLY A 81 6.81 -6.92 -5.85
CA GLY A 81 7.19 -5.69 -5.17
C GLY A 81 8.38 -5.88 -4.23
N LEU A 82 8.40 -6.96 -3.46
CA LEU A 82 9.53 -7.30 -2.57
C LEU A 82 10.83 -7.53 -3.33
N LEU A 83 10.78 -8.22 -4.46
CA LEU A 83 11.97 -8.44 -5.32
C LEU A 83 12.50 -7.12 -5.87
N LEU A 84 11.62 -6.22 -6.33
CA LEU A 84 12.03 -4.90 -6.82
C LEU A 84 12.69 -4.05 -5.74
N CYS A 85 12.14 -4.03 -4.52
CA CYS A 85 12.76 -3.32 -3.39
C CYS A 85 14.14 -3.88 -3.04
N PHE A 86 14.33 -5.20 -3.14
CA PHE A 86 15.62 -5.82 -2.90
C PHE A 86 16.65 -5.47 -3.98
N PHE A 87 16.26 -5.49 -5.27
CA PHE A 87 17.14 -5.05 -6.35
C PHE A 87 17.49 -3.55 -6.24
N SER A 88 16.54 -2.71 -5.84
CA SER A 88 16.78 -1.30 -5.52
C SER A 88 17.86 -1.13 -4.44
N TRP A 89 17.78 -1.89 -3.36
CA TRP A 89 18.77 -1.87 -2.29
C TRP A 89 20.17 -2.30 -2.80
N LEU A 90 20.25 -3.35 -3.62
CA LEU A 90 21.50 -3.77 -4.25
C LEU A 90 22.09 -2.67 -5.16
N MET A 91 21.25 -2.05 -6.00
CA MET A 91 21.67 -0.96 -6.88
C MET A 91 22.16 0.26 -6.09
N SER A 92 21.51 0.57 -4.98
CA SER A 92 21.95 1.62 -4.06
C SER A 92 23.36 1.33 -3.51
N GLY A 93 23.62 0.07 -3.13
CA GLY A 93 24.95 -0.37 -2.71
C GLY A 93 26.02 -0.25 -3.81
N ILE A 94 25.69 -0.65 -5.04
CA ILE A 94 26.58 -0.49 -6.20
C ILE A 94 26.87 1.00 -6.47
N GLY A 95 25.84 1.85 -6.34
CA GLY A 95 25.97 3.30 -6.45
C GLY A 95 27.03 3.87 -5.51
N LEU A 96 27.11 3.41 -4.25
CA LEU A 96 28.16 3.86 -3.32
C LEU A 96 29.55 3.52 -3.79
N ILE A 97 29.74 2.30 -4.29
CA ILE A 97 31.06 1.85 -4.73
C ILE A 97 31.52 2.75 -5.87
N LEU A 98 30.63 3.05 -6.81
CA LEU A 98 30.92 3.97 -7.91
C LEU A 98 31.25 5.38 -7.43
N LYS A 99 30.52 5.89 -6.43
CA LYS A 99 30.76 7.23 -5.88
C LYS A 99 32.06 7.33 -5.11
N TYR A 100 32.29 6.43 -4.15
CA TYR A 100 33.38 6.58 -3.17
C TYR A 100 34.68 5.86 -3.57
N VAL A 101 34.62 4.82 -4.42
CA VAL A 101 35.80 4.04 -4.82
C VAL A 101 36.26 4.41 -6.22
N VAL A 102 35.32 4.57 -7.16
CA VAL A 102 35.64 4.83 -8.57
C VAL A 102 35.62 6.33 -8.89
N ASP A 103 34.97 7.15 -8.05
CA ASP A 103 34.78 8.60 -8.24
C ASP A 103 34.02 8.96 -9.53
N GLU A 104 33.08 8.10 -9.93
CA GLU A 104 32.29 8.22 -11.16
C GLU A 104 30.87 8.74 -10.88
N GLU A 105 30.71 10.07 -10.83
CA GLU A 105 29.47 10.74 -10.43
C GLU A 105 28.29 10.48 -11.37
N TYR A 106 28.51 10.47 -12.70
CA TYR A 106 27.44 10.22 -13.68
C TYR A 106 26.94 8.78 -13.64
N ALA A 107 27.85 7.82 -13.46
CA ALA A 107 27.49 6.41 -13.30
C ALA A 107 26.69 6.19 -12.02
N PHE A 108 27.12 6.82 -10.91
CA PHE A 108 26.36 6.85 -9.65
C PHE A 108 24.95 7.38 -9.86
N LEU A 109 24.78 8.55 -10.47
CA LEU A 109 23.46 9.17 -10.68
C LEU A 109 22.54 8.29 -11.53
N SER A 110 23.07 7.64 -12.57
CA SER A 110 22.29 6.78 -13.45
C SER A 110 21.77 5.53 -12.74
N ILE A 111 22.63 4.81 -12.02
CA ILE A 111 22.28 3.61 -11.25
C ILE A 111 21.35 3.98 -10.09
N PHE A 112 21.60 5.12 -9.48
CA PHE A 112 20.76 5.66 -8.43
C PHE A 112 19.33 5.92 -8.93
N LEU A 113 19.16 6.62 -10.05
CA LEU A 113 17.84 6.91 -10.62
C LEU A 113 17.05 5.63 -10.92
N VAL A 114 17.72 4.64 -11.52
CA VAL A 114 17.10 3.33 -11.79
C VAL A 114 16.71 2.63 -10.49
N GLY A 115 17.60 2.60 -9.50
CA GLY A 115 17.32 2.04 -8.18
C GLY A 115 16.12 2.70 -7.50
N TYR A 116 16.03 4.03 -7.56
CA TYR A 116 14.93 4.80 -6.98
C TYR A 116 13.58 4.51 -7.67
N VAL A 117 13.56 4.39 -9.00
CA VAL A 117 12.35 3.99 -9.74
C VAL A 117 11.92 2.57 -9.37
N LEU A 118 12.86 1.63 -9.27
CA LEU A 118 12.56 0.26 -8.83
C LEU A 118 12.03 0.24 -7.39
N GLN A 119 12.59 1.05 -6.49
CA GLN A 119 12.10 1.20 -5.11
C GLN A 119 10.65 1.66 -5.08
N THR A 120 10.34 2.70 -5.84
CA THR A 120 9.00 3.29 -5.91
C THR A 120 7.98 2.29 -6.42
N ILE A 121 8.26 1.62 -7.55
CA ILE A 121 7.38 0.61 -8.12
C ILE A 121 7.22 -0.58 -7.16
N GLY A 122 8.33 -1.02 -6.55
CA GLY A 122 8.34 -2.16 -5.63
C GLY A 122 7.52 -1.90 -4.36
N TYR A 123 7.76 -0.76 -3.73
CA TYR A 123 7.09 -0.40 -2.48
C TYR A 123 5.61 -0.13 -2.68
N THR A 124 5.22 0.56 -3.75
CA THR A 124 3.79 0.82 -4.06
C THR A 124 3.05 -0.48 -4.39
N SER A 125 3.68 -1.38 -5.17
CA SER A 125 3.16 -2.73 -5.44
C SER A 125 2.90 -3.53 -4.17
N PHE A 126 3.84 -3.47 -3.22
CA PHE A 126 3.71 -4.12 -1.92
C PHE A 126 2.62 -3.46 -1.06
N LYS A 127 2.75 -2.15 -0.81
CA LYS A 127 1.97 -1.43 0.20
C LYS A 127 0.50 -1.24 -0.20
N ALA A 128 0.19 -1.13 -1.49
CA ALA A 128 -1.19 -1.08 -1.98
C ALA A 128 -1.97 -2.38 -1.68
N ASN A 129 -1.27 -3.51 -1.53
CA ASN A 129 -1.88 -4.84 -1.49
C ASN A 129 -1.73 -5.54 -0.14
N ILE A 130 -0.76 -5.15 0.70
CA ILE A 130 -0.40 -5.88 1.93
C ILE A 130 -1.53 -5.93 2.96
N ILE A 131 -2.30 -4.85 3.14
CA ILE A 131 -3.39 -4.80 4.12
C ILE A 131 -4.51 -5.76 3.72
N GLN A 132 -4.90 -5.75 2.44
CA GLN A 132 -5.93 -6.64 1.92
C GLN A 132 -5.48 -8.11 2.02
N TYR A 133 -4.22 -8.38 1.64
CA TYR A 133 -3.64 -9.70 1.79
C TYR A 133 -3.57 -10.18 3.24
N ASN A 134 -3.36 -9.26 4.20
CA ASN A 134 -3.36 -9.59 5.62
C ASN A 134 -4.77 -9.91 6.16
N ILE A 135 -5.78 -9.15 5.70
CA ILE A 135 -7.19 -9.46 5.99
C ILE A 135 -7.57 -10.85 5.45
N ASP A 136 -7.05 -11.22 4.27
CA ASP A 136 -7.25 -12.55 3.70
C ASP A 136 -6.64 -13.67 4.58
N GLN A 137 -5.71 -13.38 5.50
CA GLN A 137 -5.17 -14.36 6.47
C GLN A 137 -6.05 -14.55 7.73
N LEU A 138 -7.15 -13.81 7.83
CA LEU A 138 -8.07 -13.78 8.97
C LEU A 138 -9.50 -14.20 8.55
N VAL A 139 -9.62 -15.32 7.86
CA VAL A 139 -10.92 -15.84 7.43
C VAL A 139 -11.80 -16.17 8.65
N GLY A 140 -12.98 -15.54 8.71
CA GLY A 140 -13.93 -15.71 9.81
C GLY A 140 -13.63 -14.89 11.07
N ALA A 141 -12.68 -13.96 11.02
CA ALA A 141 -12.37 -13.09 12.14
C ALA A 141 -13.52 -12.13 12.48
N SER A 142 -13.66 -11.81 13.76
CA SER A 142 -14.64 -10.83 14.23
C SER A 142 -14.31 -9.40 13.78
N ALA A 143 -15.31 -8.52 13.70
CA ALA A 143 -15.10 -7.11 13.36
C ALA A 143 -14.08 -6.40 14.28
N TYR A 144 -14.02 -6.79 15.56
CA TYR A 144 -13.04 -6.27 16.51
C TYR A 144 -11.60 -6.66 16.16
N GLU A 145 -11.40 -7.89 15.70
CA GLU A 145 -10.08 -8.40 15.31
C GLU A 145 -9.58 -7.76 14.01
N LEU A 146 -10.48 -7.59 13.02
CA LEU A 146 -10.19 -6.84 11.80
C LEU A 146 -9.84 -5.37 12.11
N SER A 147 -10.57 -4.74 13.04
CA SER A 147 -10.28 -3.37 13.47
C SER A 147 -8.90 -3.27 14.14
N ALA A 148 -8.58 -4.21 15.05
CA ALA A 148 -7.27 -4.27 15.70
C ALA A 148 -6.13 -4.41 14.68
N LEU A 149 -6.30 -5.26 13.66
CA LEU A 149 -5.32 -5.42 12.58
C LEU A 149 -5.05 -4.09 11.85
N ILE A 150 -6.11 -3.36 11.50
CA ILE A 150 -6.01 -2.06 10.81
C ILE A 150 -5.30 -1.02 11.70
N TYR A 151 -5.61 -0.99 13.00
CA TYR A 151 -4.92 -0.11 13.95
C TYR A 151 -3.43 -0.41 14.03
N TRP A 152 -3.04 -1.68 14.06
CA TRP A 152 -1.62 -2.07 14.11
C TRP A 152 -0.87 -1.74 12.81
N HIS A 153 -1.49 -1.92 11.64
CA HIS A 153 -0.92 -1.45 10.37
C HIS A 153 -0.71 0.07 10.38
N SER A 154 -1.70 0.81 10.90
CA SER A 154 -1.64 2.27 11.01
C SER A 154 -0.57 2.71 12.01
N ALA A 155 -0.44 2.02 13.14
CA ALA A 155 0.56 2.29 14.18
C ALA A 155 1.99 1.94 13.74
N GLY A 156 2.15 0.97 12.84
CA GLY A 156 3.47 0.58 12.32
C GLY A 156 4.25 1.74 11.69
N VAL A 157 3.56 2.68 11.06
CA VAL A 157 4.11 3.88 10.42
C VAL A 157 4.82 4.81 11.44
N PRO A 158 4.13 5.38 12.45
CA PRO A 158 4.76 6.24 13.44
C PRO A 158 5.76 5.49 14.33
N ILE A 159 5.54 4.20 14.61
CA ILE A 159 6.50 3.38 15.39
C ILE A 159 7.84 3.30 14.64
N SER A 160 7.81 2.96 13.36
CA SER A 160 9.01 2.85 12.54
C SER A 160 9.73 4.19 12.39
N PHE A 161 8.98 5.28 12.24
CA PHE A 161 9.55 6.62 12.19
C PHE A 161 10.19 7.03 13.54
N ALA A 162 9.54 6.71 14.65
CA ALA A 162 10.11 6.94 15.98
C ALA A 162 11.40 6.14 16.20
N LEU A 163 11.46 4.87 15.75
CA LEU A 163 12.68 4.07 15.79
C LEU A 163 13.80 4.68 14.95
N TYR A 164 13.48 5.21 13.77
CA TYR A 164 14.45 5.95 12.94
C TYR A 164 14.99 7.19 13.68
N LEU A 165 14.12 8.00 14.29
CA LEU A 165 14.54 9.19 15.05
C LEU A 165 15.39 8.82 16.26
N LEU A 166 15.02 7.76 17.00
CA LEU A 166 15.82 7.25 18.11
C LEU A 166 17.20 6.79 17.63
N GLY A 167 17.25 6.06 16.52
CA GLY A 167 18.52 5.63 15.89
C GLY A 167 19.42 6.82 15.56
N ARG A 168 18.85 7.90 15.02
CA ARG A 168 19.57 9.14 14.70
C ARG A 168 20.15 9.83 15.95
N CYS A 169 19.46 9.78 17.08
CA CYS A 169 19.95 10.36 18.33
C CYS A 169 21.02 9.50 19.02
N LEU A 170 20.99 8.18 18.84
CA LEU A 170 21.86 7.23 19.53
C LEU A 170 23.15 6.91 18.78
N ILE A 171 23.13 6.98 17.45
CA ILE A 171 24.25 6.62 16.59
C ILE A 171 24.94 7.91 16.13
N PRO A 172 26.29 8.03 16.26
CA PRO A 172 27.00 9.17 15.72
C PRO A 172 26.80 9.30 14.20
N GLU A 173 26.68 10.54 13.72
CA GLU A 173 26.37 10.85 12.31
C GLU A 173 27.32 10.16 11.31
N ASP A 174 28.61 10.02 11.66
CA ASP A 174 29.63 9.35 10.81
C ASP A 174 29.29 7.88 10.50
N TYR A 175 28.62 7.18 11.43
CA TYR A 175 28.23 5.77 11.28
C TYR A 175 26.77 5.61 10.88
N PHE A 176 25.95 6.66 11.03
CA PHE A 176 24.52 6.59 10.81
C PHE A 176 24.18 6.25 9.35
N LEU A 177 24.92 6.80 8.39
CA LEU A 177 24.74 6.49 6.97
C LEU A 177 24.90 4.99 6.68
N CYS A 178 25.97 4.37 7.17
CA CYS A 178 26.20 2.93 7.01
C CYS A 178 25.16 2.09 7.76
N ALA A 179 24.80 2.51 8.98
CA ALA A 179 23.79 1.83 9.79
C ALA A 179 22.43 1.80 9.08
N THR A 180 21.99 2.93 8.51
CA THR A 180 20.71 3.02 7.79
C THR A 180 20.69 2.10 6.55
N PHE A 181 21.77 2.01 5.78
CA PHE A 181 21.87 1.09 4.65
C PHE A 181 21.79 -0.39 5.07
N ILE A 182 22.49 -0.77 6.15
CA ILE A 182 22.49 -2.14 6.68
C ILE A 182 21.10 -2.51 7.21
N VAL A 183 20.48 -1.64 8.00
CA VAL A 183 19.13 -1.86 8.56
C VAL A 183 18.09 -2.00 7.44
N ALA A 184 18.18 -1.17 6.38
CA ALA A 184 17.32 -1.29 5.22
C ALA A 184 17.47 -2.66 4.53
N GLY A 185 18.71 -3.13 4.34
CA GLY A 185 19.03 -4.43 3.74
C GLY A 185 18.54 -5.62 4.57
N ILE A 186 18.77 -5.58 5.88
CA ILE A 186 18.27 -6.60 6.82
C ILE A 186 16.74 -6.66 6.74
N SER A 187 16.08 -5.50 6.76
CA SER A 187 14.61 -5.43 6.76
C SER A 187 14.00 -6.09 5.51
N VAL A 188 14.42 -5.71 4.30
CA VAL A 188 13.88 -6.32 3.06
C VAL A 188 14.27 -7.79 2.92
N SER A 189 15.49 -8.17 3.32
CA SER A 189 15.96 -9.56 3.25
C SER A 189 15.17 -10.45 4.21
N SER A 190 14.89 -9.99 5.43
CA SER A 190 14.06 -10.71 6.39
C SER A 190 12.64 -10.94 5.86
N VAL A 191 12.05 -9.95 5.20
CA VAL A 191 10.72 -10.10 4.57
C VAL A 191 10.77 -11.08 3.41
N LEU A 192 11.76 -10.99 2.52
CA LEU A 192 11.90 -11.93 1.39
C LEU A 192 12.12 -13.38 1.85
N VAL A 193 13.00 -13.58 2.84
CA VAL A 193 13.30 -14.91 3.38
C VAL A 193 12.06 -15.49 4.05
N SER A 194 11.40 -14.73 4.93
CA SER A 194 10.17 -15.20 5.58
C SER A 194 9.05 -15.47 4.57
N HIS A 195 8.88 -14.61 3.58
CA HIS A 195 7.95 -14.84 2.47
C HIS A 195 8.27 -16.17 1.75
N SER A 196 9.53 -16.40 1.38
CA SER A 196 9.95 -17.63 0.68
C SER A 196 9.72 -18.90 1.52
N LEU A 197 10.03 -18.85 2.81
CA LEU A 197 9.90 -19.97 3.74
C LEU A 197 8.43 -20.32 4.01
N PHE A 198 7.59 -19.30 4.25
CA PHE A 198 6.21 -19.48 4.70
C PHE A 198 5.17 -19.38 3.59
N LYS A 199 5.56 -19.21 2.31
CA LYS A 199 4.63 -19.10 1.17
C LYS A 199 3.56 -20.20 1.08
N HIS A 200 3.90 -21.42 1.51
CA HIS A 200 3.02 -22.58 1.45
C HIS A 200 2.02 -22.65 2.61
N ARG A 201 2.21 -21.82 3.64
CA ARG A 201 1.35 -21.72 4.82
C ARG A 201 0.35 -20.57 4.75
N LEU A 202 0.56 -19.64 3.82
CA LEU A 202 -0.27 -18.45 3.67
C LEU A 202 -1.51 -18.74 2.81
N GLU A 203 -2.61 -18.12 3.20
CA GLU A 203 -3.86 -18.20 2.46
C GLU A 203 -3.77 -17.31 1.23
N ASN A 204 -3.93 -17.92 0.05
CA ASN A 204 -3.83 -17.25 -1.24
C ASN A 204 -5.22 -17.21 -1.89
N ILE A 205 -6.11 -16.39 -1.33
CA ILE A 205 -7.44 -16.19 -1.89
C ILE A 205 -7.30 -15.33 -3.15
N THR A 206 -7.67 -15.88 -4.30
CA THR A 206 -7.68 -15.16 -5.58
C THR A 206 -9.10 -14.78 -5.93
N LEU A 207 -9.63 -13.75 -5.26
CA LEU A 207 -10.92 -13.17 -5.62
C LEU A 207 -10.76 -12.25 -6.84
N LEU A 208 -10.67 -12.87 -8.02
CA LEU A 208 -10.64 -12.19 -9.32
C LEU A 208 -12.06 -11.79 -9.75
N LYS A 209 -12.72 -10.91 -8.99
CA LYS A 209 -13.88 -10.18 -9.51
C LYS A 209 -13.39 -8.85 -10.04
N ASN A 210 -13.54 -8.61 -11.35
CA ASN A 210 -13.11 -7.35 -11.97
C ASN A 210 -13.95 -6.17 -11.43
N PRO A 211 -13.41 -5.31 -10.56
CA PRO A 211 -14.19 -4.26 -9.92
C PRO A 211 -14.55 -3.14 -10.90
N ILE A 212 -13.71 -2.85 -11.91
CA ILE A 212 -14.02 -1.86 -12.95
C ILE A 212 -15.27 -2.27 -13.72
N LYS A 213 -15.34 -3.56 -14.11
CA LYS A 213 -16.48 -4.07 -14.87
C LYS A 213 -17.77 -3.95 -14.07
N LEU A 214 -17.73 -4.13 -12.76
CA LEU A 214 -18.87 -3.92 -11.87
C LEU A 214 -19.28 -2.44 -11.84
N ILE A 215 -18.35 -1.53 -11.58
CA ILE A 215 -18.61 -0.08 -11.52
C ILE A 215 -19.26 0.41 -12.83
N VAL A 216 -18.68 0.04 -13.98
CA VAL A 216 -19.21 0.43 -15.29
C VAL A 216 -20.63 -0.10 -15.50
N ARG A 217 -20.89 -1.36 -15.13
CA ARG A 217 -22.23 -1.96 -15.26
C ARG A 217 -23.27 -1.26 -14.38
N VAL A 218 -22.95 -1.00 -13.12
CA VAL A 218 -23.84 -0.29 -12.18
C VAL A 218 -24.11 1.13 -12.67
N LEU A 219 -23.10 1.85 -13.13
CA LEU A 219 -23.25 3.20 -13.68
C LEU A 219 -24.07 3.23 -14.97
N CYS A 220 -23.83 2.31 -15.90
CA CYS A 220 -24.62 2.17 -17.13
C CYS A 220 -26.09 1.87 -16.81
N TYR A 221 -26.33 1.00 -15.83
CA TYR A 221 -27.69 0.67 -15.40
C TYR A 221 -28.40 1.87 -14.76
N ALA A 222 -27.76 2.55 -13.80
CA ALA A 222 -28.31 3.73 -13.13
C ALA A 222 -28.56 4.91 -14.10
N ARG A 223 -27.75 5.00 -15.17
CA ARG A 223 -27.97 5.97 -16.25
C ARG A 223 -29.20 5.63 -17.08
N LYS A 224 -29.39 4.35 -17.42
CA LYS A 224 -30.48 3.86 -18.30
C LYS A 224 -31.84 3.86 -17.59
N HIS A 225 -31.89 3.47 -16.32
CA HIS A 225 -33.14 3.35 -15.57
C HIS A 225 -33.32 4.52 -14.61
N LYS A 226 -34.41 5.28 -14.79
CA LYS A 226 -34.78 6.44 -13.96
C LYS A 226 -35.84 6.11 -12.91
N TYR A 227 -36.50 4.97 -13.04
CA TYR A 227 -37.59 4.51 -12.19
C TYR A 227 -37.38 3.03 -11.86
N PRO A 228 -37.87 2.54 -10.71
CA PRO A 228 -37.80 1.12 -10.36
C PRO A 228 -38.66 0.29 -11.32
N GLU A 229 -38.08 -0.77 -11.88
CA GLU A 229 -38.79 -1.61 -12.86
C GLU A 229 -39.73 -2.63 -12.19
N ASN A 230 -39.30 -3.24 -11.07
CA ASN A 230 -40.10 -4.21 -10.30
C ASN A 230 -39.81 -4.06 -8.81
N ARG A 231 -40.49 -3.11 -8.17
CA ARG A 231 -40.33 -2.82 -6.74
C ARG A 231 -40.92 -3.94 -5.89
N SER A 232 -40.12 -4.56 -5.03
CA SER A 232 -40.61 -5.59 -4.09
C SER A 232 -41.66 -5.00 -3.15
N ALA A 233 -42.75 -5.73 -2.86
CA ALA A 233 -43.85 -5.24 -2.02
C ALA A 233 -43.41 -4.77 -0.62
N LEU A 234 -42.32 -5.33 -0.09
CA LEU A 234 -41.76 -4.97 1.22
C LEU A 234 -41.08 -3.58 1.26
N THR A 235 -40.78 -2.98 0.11
CA THR A 235 -40.11 -1.66 0.05
C THR A 235 -41.08 -0.48 0.04
N TYR A 236 -42.40 -0.69 0.00
CA TYR A 236 -43.37 0.40 0.01
C TYR A 236 -43.42 1.16 1.34
N TRP A 237 -42.90 0.57 2.41
CA TRP A 237 -42.85 1.16 3.76
C TRP A 237 -41.60 2.02 4.01
N GLU A 238 -40.61 2.03 3.11
CA GLU A 238 -39.40 2.84 3.28
C GLU A 238 -39.66 4.31 2.90
N GLU A 239 -39.49 5.20 3.88
CA GLU A 239 -39.74 6.65 3.74
C GLU A 239 -38.69 7.35 2.87
N GLU A 240 -37.47 6.78 2.74
CA GLU A 240 -36.40 7.37 1.96
C GLU A 240 -36.53 7.05 0.46
N ALA A 241 -36.54 8.09 -0.37
CA ALA A 241 -36.52 7.94 -1.81
C ALA A 241 -35.19 7.28 -2.26
N PRO A 242 -35.22 6.13 -2.98
CA PRO A 242 -34.01 5.43 -3.37
C PRO A 242 -33.15 6.27 -4.32
N SER A 243 -31.83 6.26 -4.14
CA SER A 243 -30.93 6.91 -5.08
C SER A 243 -30.95 6.22 -6.45
N ARG A 244 -30.51 6.89 -7.51
CA ARG A 244 -30.47 6.29 -8.85
C ARG A 244 -29.58 5.04 -8.93
N LEU A 245 -28.55 4.96 -8.09
CA LEU A 245 -27.73 3.76 -7.96
C LEU A 245 -28.49 2.64 -7.24
N ASP A 246 -29.31 2.98 -6.23
CA ASP A 246 -30.13 2.00 -5.49
C ASP A 246 -31.14 1.28 -6.38
N LEU A 247 -31.62 1.92 -7.46
CA LEU A 247 -32.50 1.26 -8.43
C LEU A 247 -31.87 0.04 -9.10
N GLY A 248 -30.53 -0.07 -9.06
CA GLY A 248 -29.80 -1.25 -9.54
C GLY A 248 -29.88 -2.46 -8.61
N LYS A 249 -30.29 -2.28 -7.35
CA LYS A 249 -30.37 -3.37 -6.37
C LYS A 249 -31.53 -4.31 -6.67
N GLU A 250 -31.33 -5.59 -6.37
CA GLU A 250 -32.33 -6.65 -6.50
C GLU A 250 -33.65 -6.31 -5.80
N LYS A 251 -33.58 -5.68 -4.62
CA LYS A 251 -34.75 -5.23 -3.86
C LYS A 251 -35.68 -4.27 -4.64
N TYR A 252 -35.11 -3.49 -5.56
CA TYR A 252 -35.83 -2.54 -6.44
C TYR A 252 -36.05 -3.09 -7.86
N GLY A 253 -35.77 -4.38 -8.08
CA GLY A 253 -35.94 -5.06 -9.37
C GLY A 253 -34.73 -4.96 -10.30
N GLY A 254 -33.59 -4.48 -9.81
CA GLY A 254 -32.34 -4.42 -10.58
C GLY A 254 -31.52 -5.71 -10.51
N PRO A 255 -30.48 -5.85 -11.36
CA PRO A 255 -29.74 -7.11 -11.51
C PRO A 255 -28.54 -7.26 -10.55
N PHE A 256 -28.30 -6.29 -9.66
CA PHE A 256 -27.14 -6.26 -8.77
C PHE A 256 -27.54 -6.56 -7.32
N THR A 257 -26.63 -7.15 -6.55
CA THR A 257 -26.86 -7.34 -5.11
C THR A 257 -26.78 -6.02 -4.36
N GLU A 258 -27.29 -5.98 -3.12
CA GLU A 258 -27.15 -4.78 -2.28
C GLU A 258 -25.68 -4.43 -2.02
N GLU A 259 -24.85 -5.44 -1.77
CA GLU A 259 -23.40 -5.32 -1.56
C GLU A 259 -22.71 -4.69 -2.77
N GLU A 260 -22.98 -5.19 -3.98
CA GLU A 260 -22.36 -4.69 -5.22
C GLU A 260 -22.65 -3.20 -5.47
N VAL A 261 -23.85 -2.74 -5.14
CA VAL A 261 -24.24 -1.33 -5.31
C VAL A 261 -23.64 -0.45 -4.21
N GLU A 262 -23.60 -0.93 -2.96
CA GLU A 262 -22.97 -0.20 -1.85
C GLU A 262 -21.45 -0.10 -2.01
N ASP A 263 -20.79 -1.11 -2.59
CA ASP A 263 -19.37 -1.05 -2.94
C ASP A 263 -19.10 0.08 -3.94
N VAL A 264 -19.91 0.19 -5.00
CA VAL A 264 -19.78 1.26 -6.00
C VAL A 264 -20.00 2.63 -5.38
N LYS A 265 -21.00 2.79 -4.50
CA LYS A 265 -21.21 4.05 -3.77
C LYS A 265 -20.02 4.38 -2.86
N THR A 266 -19.46 3.38 -2.20
CA THR A 266 -18.32 3.55 -1.31
C THR A 266 -17.10 4.09 -2.06
N ILE A 267 -16.84 3.61 -3.29
CA ILE A 267 -15.78 4.16 -4.14
C ILE A 267 -15.99 5.67 -4.40
N PHE A 268 -17.22 6.09 -4.73
CA PHE A 268 -17.52 7.51 -4.93
C PHE A 268 -17.42 8.34 -3.65
N ARG A 269 -17.73 7.76 -2.48
CA ARG A 269 -17.54 8.41 -1.18
C ARG A 269 -16.07 8.55 -0.80
N MET A 270 -15.23 7.59 -1.18
CA MET A 270 -13.79 7.59 -0.91
C MET A 270 -13.01 8.49 -1.89
N LEU A 271 -13.53 8.75 -3.09
CA LEU A 271 -12.83 9.53 -4.12
C LEU A 271 -12.48 10.97 -3.68
N PRO A 272 -13.38 11.77 -3.06
CA PRO A 272 -13.02 13.09 -2.54
C PRO A 272 -11.92 13.03 -1.48
N LEU A 273 -11.96 12.03 -0.59
CA LEU A 273 -10.92 11.83 0.43
C LEU A 273 -9.57 11.54 -0.22
N PHE A 274 -9.55 10.68 -1.24
CA PHE A 274 -8.34 10.38 -2.00
C PHE A 274 -7.76 11.63 -2.67
N ILE A 275 -8.60 12.43 -3.35
CA ILE A 275 -8.18 13.68 -3.99
C ILE A 275 -7.61 14.64 -2.94
N SER A 276 -8.27 14.81 -1.79
CA SER A 276 -7.79 15.67 -0.71
C SER A 276 -6.44 15.22 -0.15
N ILE A 277 -6.23 13.91 0.02
CA ILE A 277 -4.95 13.36 0.50
C ILE A 277 -3.84 13.63 -0.53
N VAL A 278 -4.10 13.37 -1.81
CA VAL A 278 -3.12 13.65 -2.86
C VAL A 278 -2.77 15.14 -2.90
N VAL A 279 -3.77 16.02 -2.87
CA VAL A 279 -3.54 17.48 -2.86
C VAL A 279 -2.74 17.90 -1.62
N TYR A 280 -3.09 17.38 -0.44
CA TYR A 280 -2.33 17.65 0.79
C TYR A 280 -0.87 17.22 0.67
N SER A 281 -0.62 16.01 0.16
CA SER A 281 0.74 15.50 -0.07
C SER A 281 1.53 16.31 -1.09
N LEU A 282 0.87 16.97 -2.04
CA LEU A 282 1.51 17.88 -3.00
C LEU A 282 1.83 19.26 -2.40
N THR A 283 1.18 19.65 -1.30
CA THR A 283 1.33 20.98 -0.67
C THR A 283 2.27 20.98 0.54
N ASP A 284 2.57 19.82 1.13
CA ASP A 284 3.43 19.66 2.31
C ASP A 284 4.93 19.57 1.95
N GLU A 285 5.26 19.67 0.65
CA GLU A 285 6.63 19.84 0.11
C GLU A 285 6.85 21.27 -0.40
#